data_AF-A0A3C0IFD1-F1
#
_entry.id   AF-A0A3C0IFD1-F1
#
_cell.length_a   1.000
_cell.length_b   1.000
_cell.length_c   1.000
_cell.angle_alpha   90.00
_cell.angle_beta   90.00
_cell.angle_gamma   90.00
#
_symmetry.space_group_name_H-M   'P 1'
#
loop_
_entity.id
_entity.type
_entity.pdbx_description
1 polymer ?
#
loop_
_entity_poly.entity_id
_entity_poly.type
_entity_poly.pdbx_seq_one_letter_code
_entity_poly.pdbx_strand_id
1 'polypeptide(L)'
;MKKCLELLKTAVHENKASPQNLAYLTDRIAVFEGKPQLYGTQFDWDENGTLSPHYFDDLAQVNQRRSAIGLPPLDEQTAIIRSQASKENQTPPADWHKRKQAIEAWKKTVGWI
;
A
#
# COMPACT_ATOMS: atom_id res chain seq x y z
N MET A 1 15.06 1.35 2.20
CA MET A 1 13.87 2.23 2.39
C MET A 1 13.73 2.77 3.81
N LYS A 2 14.00 2.00 4.87
CA LYS A 2 13.85 2.47 6.26
C LYS A 2 14.60 3.77 6.58
N LYS A 3 15.85 3.93 6.13
CA LYS A 3 16.60 5.20 6.26
C LYS A 3 15.88 6.38 5.58
N CYS A 4 15.36 6.17 4.37
CA CYS A 4 14.58 7.18 3.65
C CYS A 4 13.28 7.51 4.36
N LEU A 5 12.64 6.53 5.03
CA LEU A 5 11.44 6.77 5.83
C LEU A 5 11.73 7.75 6.97
N GLU A 6 12.84 7.59 7.71
CA GLU A 6 13.22 8.51 8.79
C GLU A 6 13.54 9.92 8.28
N LEU A 7 14.22 10.03 7.14
CA LEU A 7 14.45 11.33 6.49
C LEU A 7 13.14 11.98 6.05
N LEU A 8 12.21 11.20 5.48
CA LEU A 8 10.91 11.68 5.03
C LEU A 8 10.02 12.10 6.20
N LYS A 9 10.04 11.37 7.33
CA LYS A 9 9.36 11.78 8.58
C LYS A 9 9.85 13.15 9.03
N THR A 10 11.17 13.35 9.06
CA THR A 10 11.78 14.64 9.43
C THR A 10 11.34 15.74 8.48
N ALA A 11 11.39 15.49 7.16
CA ALA A 11 10.98 16.47 6.16
C ALA A 11 9.49 16.84 6.26
N VAL A 12 8.60 15.88 6.55
CA VAL A 12 7.17 16.15 6.78
C VAL A 12 6.98 16.99 8.05
N HIS A 13 7.67 16.66 9.14
CA HIS A 13 7.62 17.45 10.38
C HIS A 13 8.10 18.90 10.15
N GLU A 14 9.09 19.10 9.29
CA GLU A 14 9.57 20.42 8.89
C GLU A 14 8.72 21.10 7.78
N ASN A 15 7.58 20.51 7.38
CA ASN A 15 6.72 20.97 6.28
C ASN A 15 7.42 21.08 4.91
N LYS A 16 8.49 20.31 4.70
CA LYS A 16 9.27 20.25 3.45
C LYS A 16 8.87 19.10 2.53
N ALA A 17 7.96 18.23 2.98
CA ALA A 17 7.48 17.09 2.20
C ALA A 17 6.00 16.81 2.48
N SER A 18 5.32 16.15 1.53
CA SER A 18 3.93 15.78 1.68
C SER A 18 3.74 14.64 2.70
N PRO A 19 2.80 14.77 3.65
CA PRO A 19 2.45 13.67 4.56
C PRO A 19 1.88 12.45 3.83
N GLN A 20 1.32 12.63 2.62
CA GLN A 20 0.82 11.51 1.80
C GLN A 20 1.98 10.64 1.28
N ASN A 21 3.10 11.26 0.89
CA ASN A 21 4.29 10.51 0.50
C ASN A 21 4.84 9.68 1.65
N LEU A 22 4.76 10.20 2.88
CA LEU A 22 5.13 9.45 4.09
C LEU A 22 4.20 8.26 4.32
N ALA A 23 2.88 8.43 4.16
CA ALA A 23 1.92 7.33 4.23
C ALA A 23 2.23 6.22 3.21
N TYR A 24 2.49 6.58 1.95
CA TYR A 24 2.83 5.62 0.89
C TYR A 24 4.09 4.81 1.19
N LEU A 25 5.16 5.48 1.65
CA LEU A 25 6.40 4.77 1.98
C LEU A 25 6.24 3.89 3.23
N THR A 26 5.47 4.36 4.21
CA THR A 26 5.16 3.62 5.44
C THR A 26 4.45 2.31 5.12
N ASP A 27 3.37 2.37 4.35
CA ASP A 27 2.59 1.18 3.99
C ASP A 27 3.38 0.23 3.09
N ARG A 28 4.20 0.75 2.16
CA ARG A 28 5.07 -0.10 1.33
C ARG A 28 6.06 -0.92 2.17
N ILE A 29 6.65 -0.30 3.19
CA ILE A 29 7.52 -1.02 4.12
C ILE A 29 6.71 -2.04 4.92
N ALA A 30 5.51 -1.67 5.41
CA ALA A 30 4.65 -2.60 6.15
C ALA A 30 4.30 -3.85 5.33
N VAL A 31 3.92 -3.70 4.06
CA VAL A 31 3.63 -4.82 3.15
C VAL A 31 4.85 -5.73 2.94
N PHE A 32 6.05 -5.16 2.80
CA PHE A 32 7.27 -5.95 2.66
C PHE A 32 7.65 -6.67 3.95
N GLU A 33 7.37 -6.10 5.11
CA GLU A 33 7.58 -6.72 6.41
C GLU A 33 6.45 -7.67 6.84
N GLY A 34 5.40 -7.84 6.02
CA GLY A 34 4.24 -8.66 6.38
C GLY A 34 3.38 -8.08 7.51
N LYS A 35 3.45 -6.77 7.73
CA LYS A 35 2.69 -6.04 8.76
C LYS A 35 1.44 -5.37 8.17
N PRO A 36 0.41 -5.10 9.00
CA PRO A 36 -0.75 -4.35 8.56
C PRO A 36 -0.34 -2.94 8.10
N GLN A 37 -0.92 -2.49 6.99
CA GLN A 37 -0.82 -1.12 6.52
C GLN A 37 -1.56 -0.17 7.46
N LEU A 38 -1.07 1.07 7.57
CA LEU A 38 -1.71 2.11 8.40
C LEU A 38 -2.69 2.97 7.59
N TYR A 39 -2.46 3.12 6.28
CA TYR A 39 -3.29 3.96 5.40
C TYR A 39 -3.94 3.16 4.27
N GLY A 40 -3.62 1.88 4.11
CA GLY A 40 -4.18 1.00 3.09
C GLY A 40 -3.81 1.40 1.65
N THR A 41 -2.62 1.94 1.44
CA THR A 41 -2.26 2.58 0.15
C THR A 41 -1.64 1.64 -0.89
N GLN A 42 -1.16 0.47 -0.49
CA GLN A 42 -0.62 -0.54 -1.38
C GLN A 42 -1.71 -1.55 -1.77
N PHE A 43 -1.85 -1.74 -3.08
CA PHE A 43 -2.84 -2.61 -3.71
C PHE A 43 -2.14 -3.69 -4.55
N ASP A 44 -2.74 -4.87 -4.63
CA ASP A 44 -2.41 -5.90 -5.61
C ASP A 44 -3.69 -6.69 -5.91
N TRP A 45 -3.62 -7.56 -6.93
CA TRP A 45 -4.70 -8.48 -7.24
C TRP A 45 -4.80 -9.56 -6.16
N ASP A 46 -6.01 -9.82 -5.67
CA ASP A 46 -6.30 -10.94 -4.78
C ASP A 46 -6.56 -12.23 -5.57
N GLU A 47 -6.80 -13.33 -4.84
CA GLU A 47 -7.04 -14.66 -5.43
C GLU A 47 -8.31 -14.72 -6.30
N ASN A 48 -9.25 -13.79 -6.09
CA ASN A 48 -10.47 -13.68 -6.88
C ASN A 48 -10.28 -12.78 -8.11
N GLY A 49 -9.05 -12.35 -8.38
CA GLY A 49 -8.73 -11.44 -9.48
C GLY A 49 -9.30 -10.03 -9.26
N THR A 50 -9.55 -9.64 -8.01
CA THR A 50 -10.02 -8.30 -7.66
C THR A 50 -8.85 -7.45 -7.16
N LEU A 51 -8.74 -6.21 -7.64
CA LEU A 51 -7.71 -5.28 -7.18
C LEU A 51 -8.11 -4.74 -5.81
N SER A 52 -7.34 -5.08 -4.78
CA SER A 52 -7.68 -4.87 -3.37
C SER A 52 -6.45 -4.36 -2.59
N PRO A 53 -6.65 -3.57 -1.52
CA PRO A 53 -5.54 -3.19 -0.67
C PRO A 53 -4.97 -4.44 0.03
N HIS A 54 -3.66 -4.46 0.28
CA HIS A 54 -3.07 -5.46 1.17
C HIS A 54 -3.62 -5.34 2.61
N TYR A 55 -3.36 -6.34 3.44
CA TYR A 55 -3.79 -6.39 4.83
C TYR A 55 -3.52 -5.08 5.59
N PHE A 56 -4.54 -4.62 6.32
CA PHE A 56 -4.53 -3.44 7.20
C PHE A 56 -5.27 -3.80 8.50
N ASP A 57 -5.15 -2.93 9.51
CA ASP A 57 -5.66 -3.22 10.86
C ASP A 57 -7.20 -3.07 10.97
N ASP A 58 -7.71 -1.85 10.89
CA ASP A 58 -9.13 -1.53 11.05
C ASP A 58 -9.53 -0.39 10.11
N LEU A 59 -10.66 -0.55 9.43
CA LEU A 59 -11.10 0.40 8.41
C LEU A 59 -11.39 1.79 8.97
N ALA A 60 -11.99 1.89 10.15
CA ALA A 60 -12.32 3.18 10.76
C ALA A 60 -11.04 3.93 11.17
N GLN A 61 -10.09 3.21 11.78
CA GLN A 61 -8.77 3.78 12.14
C GLN A 61 -7.96 4.19 10.91
N VAL A 62 -7.98 3.39 9.84
CA VAL A 62 -7.35 3.75 8.56
C VAL A 62 -7.97 5.03 8.01
N ASN A 63 -9.29 5.11 7.95
CA ASN A 63 -9.99 6.30 7.43
C ASN A 63 -9.74 7.56 8.28
N GLN A 64 -9.64 7.41 9.61
CA GLN A 64 -9.25 8.51 10.50
C GLN A 64 -7.85 9.04 10.13
N ARG A 65 -6.87 8.14 9.96
CA ARG A 65 -5.50 8.52 9.57
C ARG A 65 -5.45 9.15 8.18
N ARG A 66 -6.23 8.62 7.22
CA ARG A 66 -6.34 9.14 5.85
C ARG A 66 -6.92 10.56 5.83
N SER A 67 -7.99 10.80 6.57
CA SER A 67 -8.62 12.12 6.70
C SER A 67 -7.64 13.16 7.26
N ALA A 68 -6.85 12.81 8.27
CA ALA A 68 -5.86 13.70 8.88
C ALA A 68 -4.77 14.20 7.91
N ILE A 69 -4.55 13.52 6.79
CA ILE A 69 -3.55 13.88 5.77
C ILE A 69 -4.18 14.21 4.39
N GLY A 70 -5.50 14.38 4.35
CA GLY A 70 -6.25 14.75 3.14
C GLY A 70 -6.37 13.64 2.10
N LEU A 71 -6.28 12.36 2.49
CA LEU A 71 -6.62 11.24 1.62
C LEU A 71 -8.13 10.94 1.69
N PRO A 72 -8.77 10.52 0.57
CA PRO A 72 -10.16 10.09 0.59
C PRO A 72 -10.32 8.81 1.41
N PRO A 73 -11.53 8.45 1.88
CA PRO A 73 -11.80 7.14 2.46
C PRO A 73 -11.27 5.97 1.61
N LEU A 74 -10.89 4.86 2.26
CA LEU A 74 -10.23 3.74 1.58
C LEU A 74 -11.15 3.04 0.56
N ASP A 75 -12.44 2.97 0.83
CA ASP A 75 -13.46 2.43 -0.07
C ASP A 75 -13.62 3.28 -1.34
N GLU A 76 -13.68 4.61 -1.19
CA GLU A 76 -13.68 5.55 -2.31
C GLU A 76 -12.41 5.40 -3.16
N GLN A 77 -11.24 5.37 -2.51
CA GLN A 77 -9.97 5.15 -3.20
C GLN A 77 -9.93 3.81 -3.94
N THR A 78 -10.49 2.76 -3.35
CA THR A 78 -10.58 1.42 -3.96
C THR A 78 -11.44 1.46 -5.21
N ALA A 79 -12.58 2.16 -5.19
CA ALA A 79 -13.44 2.34 -6.35
C ALA A 79 -12.72 3.09 -7.48
N ILE A 80 -11.98 4.16 -7.15
CA ILE A 80 -11.17 4.93 -8.12
C ILE A 80 -10.11 4.03 -8.77
N ILE A 81 -9.35 3.29 -7.96
CA ILE A 81 -8.28 2.39 -8.45
C ILE A 81 -8.86 1.31 -9.38
N ARG A 82 -9.97 0.68 -9.01
CA ARG A 82 -10.63 -0.33 -9.85
C ARG A 82 -11.17 0.25 -11.15
N SER A 83 -11.79 1.43 -11.10
CA SER A 83 -12.26 2.15 -12.28
C SER A 83 -11.11 2.45 -13.25
N GLN A 84 -9.98 2.92 -12.72
CA GLN A 84 -8.79 3.21 -13.53
C GLN A 84 -8.19 1.94 -14.15
N ALA A 85 -8.03 0.87 -13.37
CA ALA A 85 -7.54 -0.41 -13.85
C ALA A 85 -8.40 -0.95 -15.02
N SER A 86 -9.72 -0.83 -14.90
CA SER A 86 -10.64 -1.20 -15.99
C SER A 86 -10.46 -0.33 -17.24
N LYS A 87 -10.35 0.99 -17.10
CA LYS A 87 -10.11 1.91 -18.22
C LYS A 87 -8.80 1.63 -18.94
N GLU A 88 -7.79 1.20 -18.20
CA GLU A 88 -6.46 0.88 -18.72
C GLU A 88 -6.33 -0.58 -19.19
N ASN A 89 -7.41 -1.36 -19.17
CA ASN A 89 -7.42 -2.80 -19.51
C ASN A 89 -6.38 -3.61 -18.71
N GLN A 90 -6.12 -3.22 -17.47
CA GLN A 90 -5.29 -4.01 -16.57
C GLN A 90 -6.02 -5.29 -16.20
N THR A 91 -5.29 -6.39 -16.11
CA THR A 91 -5.83 -7.71 -15.78
C THR A 91 -5.05 -8.34 -14.64
N PRO A 92 -5.70 -9.22 -13.84
CA PRO A 92 -5.01 -9.97 -12.80
C PRO A 92 -3.94 -10.89 -13.41
N PRO A 93 -2.93 -11.29 -12.61
CA PRO A 93 -1.93 -12.25 -13.03
C PRO A 93 -2.58 -13.58 -13.43
N ALA A 94 -2.04 -14.24 -14.46
CA ALA A 94 -2.55 -15.53 -14.93
C ALA A 94 -2.48 -16.64 -13.85
N ASP A 95 -1.45 -16.59 -13.00
CA ASP A 95 -1.30 -17.48 -11.85
C ASP A 95 -0.95 -16.65 -10.61
N TRP A 96 -1.98 -16.41 -9.79
CA TRP A 96 -1.85 -15.64 -8.55
C TRP A 96 -0.95 -16.33 -7.53
N HIS A 97 -1.06 -17.66 -7.37
CA HIS A 97 -0.27 -18.41 -6.39
C HIS A 97 1.22 -18.37 -6.73
N LYS A 98 1.58 -18.55 -8.00
CA LYS A 98 2.97 -18.45 -8.47
C LYS A 98 3.53 -17.05 -8.27
N ARG A 99 2.76 -16.00 -8.59
CA ARG A 99 3.18 -14.62 -8.35
C ARG A 99 3.41 -14.36 -6.86
N LYS A 100 2.51 -14.81 -5.99
CA LYS A 100 2.64 -14.68 -4.53
C LYS A 100 3.89 -15.39 -4.01
N GLN A 101 4.15 -16.62 -4.44
CA GLN A 101 5.36 -17.36 -4.07
C GLN A 101 6.64 -16.65 -4.52
N ALA A 102 6.66 -16.11 -5.75
CA ALA A 102 7.79 -15.36 -6.27
C ALA A 102 8.08 -14.08 -5.47
N ILE A 103 7.03 -13.34 -5.06
CA ILE A 103 7.16 -12.16 -4.21
C ILE A 103 7.72 -12.53 -2.83
N GLU A 104 7.20 -13.58 -2.20
CA GLU A 104 7.69 -14.03 -0.89
C GLU A 104 9.13 -14.54 -0.94
N ALA A 105 9.49 -15.28 -2.00
CA ALA A 105 10.88 -15.69 -2.23
C ALA A 105 11.79 -14.47 -2.40
N TRP A 106 11.37 -13.48 -3.20
CA TRP A 106 12.11 -12.23 -3.39
C TRP A 106 12.28 -11.45 -2.08
N LYS A 107 11.24 -11.34 -1.25
CA LYS A 107 11.34 -10.67 0.05
C LYS A 107 12.43 -11.30 0.93
N LYS A 108 12.54 -12.64 0.94
CA LYS A 108 13.62 -13.36 1.65
C LYS A 108 14.99 -13.06 1.05
N THR A 109 15.13 -13.09 -0.27
CA THR A 109 16.44 -12.90 -0.91
C THR A 109 17.01 -11.50 -0.71
N VAL A 110 16.16 -10.48 -0.58
CA VAL A 110 16.59 -9.10 -0.33
C VAL A 110 16.51 -8.67 1.14
N GLY A 111 16.17 -9.59 2.05
CA GLY A 111 16.21 -9.38 3.51
C GLY A 111 15.07 -8.51 4.07
N TRP A 112 13.88 -8.57 3.47
CA TRP A 112 12.66 -7.98 4.06
C TRP A 112 12.04 -8.88 5.14
N ILE A 113 12.19 -10.19 4.99
CA ILE A 113 11.74 -11.25 5.91
C ILE A 113 12.82 -12.31 6.09
#